data_AF-A0A8K0V5M1-F1
#
_entry.id   AF-A0A8K0V5M1-F1
#
_cell.length_a   1.000
_cell.length_b   1.000
_cell.length_c   1.000
_cell.angle_alpha   90.00
_cell.angle_beta   90.00
_cell.angle_gamma   90.00
#
_symmetry.space_group_name_H-M   'P 1'
#
loop_
_entity.id
_entity.type
_entity.pdbx_description
1 polymer ?
#
loop_
_entity_poly.entity_id
_entity_poly.type
_entity_poly.pdbx_seq_one_letter_code
_entity_poly.pdbx_strand_id
1 'polypeptide(L)'
;MRVLKCYLANDREGHFVTAGEAMSAPGQIWSCASCGCRLVLHASTFSDPAWFEHDTLAVARDVLMNCAHLDPEVKAEARYRKLRNMLNGLDAAVMTLSWYCVWCGDHYQGGKHCYRCQTGIYSIEEVNWQRNYCCSTG
;
A
#
# COMPACT_ATOMS: atom_id res chain seq x y z
N MET A 1 10.41 -12.19 4.90
CA MET A 1 9.18 -11.63 5.47
C MET A 1 9.10 -12.13 6.89
N ARG A 2 9.01 -11.24 7.87
CA ARG A 2 9.05 -11.63 9.28
C ARG A 2 7.63 -11.82 9.80
N VAL A 3 7.39 -12.98 10.41
CA VAL A 3 6.15 -13.29 11.13
C VAL A 3 6.56 -13.49 12.59
N LEU A 4 5.81 -12.88 13.50
CA LEU A 4 6.09 -12.92 14.93
C LEU A 4 5.70 -14.27 15.53
N LYS A 5 6.29 -14.58 16.69
CA LYS A 5 5.91 -15.76 17.49
C LYS A 5 4.42 -15.70 17.83
N CYS A 6 3.76 -16.86 17.80
CA CYS A 6 2.38 -17.00 18.25
C CYS A 6 2.34 -17.81 19.54
N TYR A 7 1.37 -17.56 20.41
CA TYR A 7 1.20 -18.29 21.67
C TYR A 7 -0.15 -19.01 21.77
N LEU A 8 -0.94 -18.92 20.69
CA LEU A 8 -2.26 -19.52 20.54
C LEU A 8 -2.35 -20.15 19.15
N ALA A 9 -2.94 -21.33 19.07
CA ALA A 9 -3.21 -22.04 17.83
C ALA A 9 -4.57 -22.74 17.91
N ASN A 10 -5.06 -23.21 16.77
CA ASN A 10 -6.19 -24.11 16.71
C ASN A 10 -5.67 -25.54 16.58
N ASP A 11 -6.31 -26.47 17.30
CA ASP A 11 -6.13 -27.89 17.08
C ASP A 11 -6.83 -28.38 15.79
N ARG A 12 -6.89 -29.69 15.57
CA ARG A 12 -7.55 -30.28 14.38
C ARG A 12 -9.07 -30.12 14.39
N GLU A 13 -9.67 -29.93 15.55
CA GLU A 13 -11.11 -29.75 15.74
C GLU A 13 -11.51 -28.27 15.67
N GLY A 14 -10.53 -27.37 15.67
CA GLY A 14 -10.73 -25.92 15.63
C GLY A 14 -10.77 -25.27 17.00
N HIS A 15 -10.44 -26.00 18.07
CA HIS A 15 -10.38 -25.44 19.42
C HIS A 15 -9.11 -24.64 19.64
N PHE A 16 -9.24 -23.50 20.31
CA PHE A 16 -8.10 -22.68 20.71
C PHE A 16 -7.31 -23.36 21.82
N VAL A 17 -6.00 -23.48 21.60
CA VAL A 17 -5.05 -24.09 22.53
C VAL A 17 -3.83 -23.19 22.67
N THR A 18 -3.37 -22.98 23.90
CA THR A 18 -2.14 -22.24 24.15
C THR A 18 -0.91 -23.07 23.82
N ALA A 19 0.20 -22.41 23.50
CA ALA A 19 1.45 -23.12 23.19
C ALA A 19 1.95 -23.99 24.37
N GLY A 20 1.64 -23.61 25.61
CA GLY A 20 1.97 -24.41 26.79
C GLY A 20 1.16 -25.71 26.86
N GLU A 21 -0.15 -25.64 26.67
CA GLU A 21 -1.03 -26.82 26.64
C GLU A 21 -0.70 -27.75 25.46
N ALA A 22 -0.34 -27.16 24.32
CA ALA A 22 0.05 -27.90 23.12
C ALA A 22 1.28 -28.82 23.34
N MET A 23 2.14 -28.52 24.33
CA MET A 23 3.28 -29.37 24.69
C MET A 23 2.85 -30.76 25.18
N SER A 24 1.65 -30.89 25.73
CA SER A 24 1.10 -32.16 26.21
C SER A 24 0.51 -33.03 25.09
N ALA A 25 0.45 -32.53 23.85
CA ALA A 25 -0.11 -33.24 22.69
C ALA A 25 0.91 -33.35 21.54
N PRO A 26 1.97 -34.17 21.69
CA PRO A 26 2.98 -34.35 20.64
C PRO A 26 2.37 -35.00 19.38
N GLY A 27 2.79 -34.54 18.20
CA GLY A 27 2.31 -35.06 16.91
C GLY A 27 0.96 -34.50 16.43
N GLN A 28 0.30 -33.67 17.26
CA GLN A 28 -0.86 -32.88 16.84
C GLN A 28 -0.47 -31.91 15.71
N ILE A 29 -1.42 -31.62 14.82
CA ILE A 29 -1.26 -30.56 13.82
C ILE A 29 -1.91 -29.31 14.40
N TRP A 30 -1.13 -28.24 14.45
CA TRP A 30 -1.56 -26.93 14.92
C TRP A 30 -1.76 -26.01 13.72
N SER A 31 -2.81 -25.18 13.76
CA SER A 31 -3.09 -24.19 12.73
C SER A 31 -3.21 -22.79 13.32
N CYS A 32 -2.78 -21.77 12.58
CA CYS A 32 -2.88 -20.40 13.03
C CYS A 32 -4.34 -19.95 13.09
N ALA A 33 -4.75 -19.41 14.23
CA ALA A 33 -6.07 -18.82 14.43
C ALA A 33 -6.43 -17.71 13.42
N SER A 34 -5.42 -17.00 12.88
CA SER A 34 -5.65 -15.88 11.97
C SER A 34 -5.64 -16.28 10.49
N CYS A 35 -4.71 -17.14 10.06
CA CYS A 35 -4.53 -17.44 8.64
C CYS A 35 -4.73 -18.92 8.28
N GLY A 36 -5.06 -19.78 9.26
CA GLY A 36 -5.28 -21.21 9.06
C GLY A 36 -4.02 -22.02 8.69
N CYS A 37 -2.87 -21.37 8.58
CA CYS A 37 -1.64 -22.02 8.16
C CYS A 37 -1.13 -22.99 9.22
N ARG A 38 -0.50 -24.08 8.79
CA ARG A 38 0.13 -25.02 9.71
C ARG A 38 1.24 -24.34 10.50
N LEU A 39 1.28 -24.61 11.79
CA LEU A 39 2.26 -24.10 12.73
C LEU A 39 3.20 -25.19 13.21
N VAL A 40 4.42 -24.79 13.53
CA VAL A 40 5.43 -25.63 14.20
C VAL A 40 5.48 -25.21 15.66
N LEU A 41 5.27 -26.17 16.57
CA LEU A 41 5.35 -25.93 18.02
C LEU A 41 6.80 -26.02 18.48
N HIS A 42 7.23 -25.02 19.25
CA HIS A 42 8.53 -24.96 19.92
C HIS A 42 8.36 -25.03 21.42
N ALA A 43 9.18 -25.87 22.06
CA ALA A 43 9.21 -26.00 23.51
C ALA A 43 9.69 -24.71 24.19
N SER A 44 9.27 -24.52 25.45
CA SER A 44 9.79 -23.44 26.28
C SER A 44 11.29 -23.61 26.52
N THR A 45 12.02 -22.51 26.47
CA THR A 45 13.41 -22.40 26.90
C THR A 45 13.49 -21.60 28.20
N PHE A 46 14.68 -21.42 28.76
CA PHE A 46 14.86 -20.58 29.95
C PHE A 46 14.43 -19.12 29.73
N SER A 47 14.55 -18.61 28.50
CA SER A 47 14.25 -17.22 28.15
C SER A 47 12.88 -17.00 27.53
N ASP A 48 12.25 -18.05 26.99
CA ASP A 48 11.01 -17.94 26.23
C ASP A 48 10.02 -19.04 26.61
N PRO A 49 8.73 -18.71 26.83
CA PRO A 49 7.70 -19.74 26.95
C PRO A 49 7.53 -20.50 25.62
N ALA A 50 6.84 -21.63 25.67
CA ALA A 50 6.49 -22.38 24.45
C ALA A 50 5.75 -21.46 23.46
N TRP A 51 6.00 -21.65 22.18
CA TRP A 51 5.47 -20.77 21.13
C TRP A 51 5.34 -21.50 19.80
N PHE A 52 4.62 -20.89 18.86
CA PHE A 52 4.41 -21.41 17.53
C PHE A 52 5.06 -20.56 16.45
N GLU A 53 5.68 -21.24 15.49
CA GLU A 53 6.29 -20.66 14.31
C GLU A 53 5.44 -20.92 13.06
N HIS A 54 5.37 -19.91 12.19
CA HIS A 54 4.87 -20.08 10.83
C HIS A 54 6.00 -20.56 9.92
N ASP A 55 5.75 -21.61 9.14
CA ASP A 55 6.64 -21.96 8.03
C ASP A 55 6.46 -20.96 6.89
N THR A 56 7.29 -19.92 6.89
CA THR A 56 7.21 -18.83 5.90
C THR A 56 7.66 -19.25 4.49
N LEU A 57 8.27 -20.42 4.33
CA LEU A 57 8.71 -20.96 3.04
C LEU A 57 7.62 -21.82 2.39
N ALA A 58 6.87 -22.57 3.20
CA ALA A 58 5.79 -23.44 2.71
C ALA A 58 4.47 -22.70 2.44
N VAL A 59 4.27 -21.52 3.02
CA VAL A 59 3.01 -20.78 2.94
C VAL A 59 3.07 -19.69 1.86
N ALA A 60 1.99 -19.58 1.07
CA ALA A 60 1.83 -18.54 0.08
C ALA A 60 1.91 -17.12 0.69
N ARG A 61 2.63 -16.23 0.02
CA ARG A 61 2.96 -14.89 0.56
C ARG A 61 1.71 -14.08 0.89
N ASP A 62 0.72 -14.09 0.03
CA ASP A 62 -0.55 -13.37 0.18
C ASP A 62 -1.32 -13.81 1.43
N VAL A 63 -1.30 -15.10 1.76
CA VAL A 63 -1.92 -15.63 2.99
C VAL A 63 -1.23 -15.05 4.23
N LEU A 64 0.11 -15.06 4.27
CA LEU A 64 0.86 -14.49 5.38
C LEU A 64 0.75 -12.96 5.47
N MET A 65 0.62 -12.26 4.33
CA MET A 65 0.42 -10.80 4.31
C MET A 65 -0.86 -10.38 5.04
N ASN A 66 -1.85 -11.26 5.10
CA ASN A 66 -3.11 -11.04 5.79
C ASN A 66 -3.14 -11.58 7.22
N CYS A 67 -2.10 -12.31 7.67
CA CYS A 67 -2.03 -12.87 9.02
C CYS A 67 -1.88 -11.77 10.08
N ALA A 68 -2.56 -11.91 11.22
CA ALA A 68 -2.45 -11.01 12.36
C ALA A 68 -1.03 -10.97 12.95
N HIS A 69 -0.29 -12.09 12.87
CA HIS A 69 1.07 -12.22 13.40
C HIS A 69 2.17 -11.73 12.46
N LEU A 70 1.84 -11.29 11.24
CA LEU A 70 2.82 -10.66 10.36
C LEU A 70 3.35 -9.39 11.02
N ASP A 71 4.68 -9.21 10.97
CA ASP A 71 5.36 -8.07 11.57
C ASP A 71 4.71 -6.74 11.11
N PRO A 72 4.26 -5.88 12.04
CA PRO A 72 3.65 -4.59 11.72
C PRO A 72 4.52 -3.71 10.82
N GLU A 73 5.85 -3.80 10.92
CA GLU A 73 6.77 -3.04 10.07
C GLU A 73 6.65 -3.47 8.59
N VAL A 74 6.47 -4.76 8.33
CA VAL A 74 6.22 -5.28 6.97
C VAL A 74 4.88 -4.78 6.45
N LYS A 75 3.83 -4.71 7.30
CA LYS A 75 2.54 -4.14 6.92
C LYS A 75 2.65 -2.64 6.63
N ALA A 76 3.41 -1.90 7.42
CA ALA A 76 3.63 -0.47 7.24
C ALA A 76 4.33 -0.19 5.90
N GLU A 77 5.41 -0.92 5.60
CA GLU A 77 6.14 -0.82 4.35
C GLU A 77 5.25 -1.17 3.13
N ALA A 78 4.45 -2.24 3.23
CA ALA A 78 3.50 -2.61 2.18
C ALA A 78 2.42 -1.53 1.96
N ARG A 79 1.91 -0.92 3.04
CA ARG A 79 0.95 0.19 2.97
C ARG A 79 1.58 1.42 2.34
N TYR A 80 2.79 1.78 2.77
CA TYR A 80 3.54 2.92 2.22
C TYR A 80 3.77 2.75 0.72
N ARG A 81 4.21 1.57 0.29
CA ARG A 81 4.41 1.24 -1.12
C ARG A 81 3.11 1.32 -1.92
N LYS A 82 2.00 0.81 -1.38
CA LYS A 82 0.68 0.95 -2.02
C LYS A 82 0.29 2.42 -2.16
N LEU A 83 0.50 3.24 -1.13
CA LEU A 83 0.24 4.67 -1.16
C LEU A 83 1.09 5.36 -2.22
N ARG A 84 2.38 5.05 -2.28
CA ARG A 84 3.31 5.60 -3.28
C ARG A 84 2.90 5.21 -4.70
N ASN A 85 2.47 3.97 -4.91
CA ASN A 85 1.98 3.53 -6.22
C ASN A 85 0.69 4.26 -6.62
N MET A 86 -0.23 4.50 -5.68
CA MET A 86 -1.42 5.30 -5.95
C MET A 86 -1.05 6.75 -6.30
N LEU A 87 -0.13 7.37 -5.55
CA LEU A 87 0.36 8.73 -5.84
C LEU A 87 1.06 8.82 -7.19
N ASN A 88 1.87 7.82 -7.55
CA ASN A 88 2.55 7.77 -8.84
C ASN A 88 1.60 7.48 -10.01
N GLY A 89 0.49 6.78 -9.74
CA GLY A 89 -0.54 6.47 -10.74
C GLY A 89 -1.57 7.58 -10.93
N LEU A 90 -1.58 8.59 -10.05
CA LEU A 90 -2.24 9.85 -10.36
C LEU A 90 -1.36 10.56 -11.38
N ASP A 91 -1.89 10.80 -12.58
CA ASP A 91 -1.24 11.71 -13.52
C ASP A 91 -0.89 12.99 -12.76
N ALA A 92 0.40 13.33 -12.74
CA ALA A 92 0.83 14.62 -12.22
C ALA A 92 -0.07 15.64 -12.88
N ALA A 93 -0.92 16.32 -12.10
CA ALA A 93 -1.81 17.34 -12.63
C ALA A 93 -0.92 18.25 -13.47
N VAL A 94 -1.03 18.15 -14.79
CA VAL A 94 -0.14 18.83 -15.72
C VAL A 94 -0.45 20.28 -15.46
N MET A 95 0.39 20.92 -14.65
CA MET A 95 0.23 22.34 -14.43
C MET A 95 0.53 22.97 -15.77
N THR A 96 -0.50 23.49 -16.42
CA THR A 96 -0.31 24.24 -17.64
C THR A 96 0.52 25.45 -17.31
N LEU A 97 1.74 25.48 -17.85
CA LEU A 97 2.67 26.60 -17.70
C LEU A 97 2.66 27.50 -18.94
N SER A 98 1.72 27.34 -19.86
CA SER A 98 1.61 28.13 -21.09
C SER A 98 0.18 28.59 -21.30
N TRP A 99 0.00 29.90 -21.39
CA TRP A 99 -1.28 30.57 -21.34
C TRP A 99 -1.40 31.58 -22.47
N TYR A 100 -2.62 31.75 -22.95
CA TYR A 100 -3.03 32.81 -23.86
C TYR A 100 -4.07 33.69 -23.19
N CYS A 101 -3.86 35.01 -23.16
CA CYS A 101 -4.84 35.96 -22.66
C CYS A 101 -5.77 36.40 -23.79
N VAL A 102 -7.04 35.98 -23.77
CA VAL A 102 -8.02 36.33 -24.81
C VAL A 102 -8.36 37.82 -24.83
N TRP A 103 -8.08 38.54 -23.73
CA TRP A 103 -8.36 39.97 -23.63
C TRP A 103 -7.30 40.83 -24.32
N CYS A 104 -6.01 40.55 -24.10
CA CYS A 104 -4.92 41.35 -24.68
C CYS A 104 -4.18 40.65 -25.83
N GLY A 105 -4.46 39.38 -26.10
CA GLY A 105 -3.83 38.59 -27.15
C GLY A 105 -2.42 38.08 -26.83
N ASP A 106 -1.96 38.21 -25.59
CA ASP A 106 -0.59 37.81 -25.22
C ASP A 106 -0.49 36.33 -24.86
N HIS A 107 0.59 35.72 -25.33
CA HIS A 107 1.07 34.42 -24.88
C HIS A 107 2.07 34.60 -23.75
N TYR A 108 1.96 33.79 -22.69
CA TYR A 108 2.85 33.88 -21.54
C TYR A 108 3.02 32.54 -20.83
N GLN A 109 4.07 32.43 -20.02
CA GLN A 109 4.41 31.19 -19.30
C GLN A 109 4.37 31.36 -17.77
N GLY A 110 4.27 30.24 -17.06
CA GLY A 110 4.26 30.19 -15.59
C GLY A 110 2.86 30.17 -14.99
N GLY A 111 2.64 30.95 -13.93
CA GLY A 111 1.35 31.02 -13.23
C GLY A 111 0.27 31.74 -14.04
N LYS A 112 -1.00 31.40 -13.84
CA LYS A 112 -2.16 31.97 -14.54
C LYS A 112 -2.43 33.43 -14.15
N HIS A 113 -1.56 34.35 -14.57
CA HIS A 113 -1.68 35.79 -14.33
C HIS A 113 -1.04 36.56 -15.49
N CYS A 114 -1.87 37.18 -16.33
CA CYS A 114 -1.37 37.99 -17.44
C CYS A 114 -0.75 39.28 -16.90
N TYR A 115 0.53 39.52 -17.20
CA TYR A 115 1.24 40.70 -16.71
C TYR A 115 0.65 42.02 -17.24
N ARG A 116 0.07 42.03 -18.45
CA ARG A 116 -0.56 43.22 -19.03
C ARG A 116 -1.91 43.54 -18.41
N CYS A 117 -2.76 42.52 -18.29
CA CYS A 117 -4.12 42.69 -17.76
C CYS A 117 -4.15 42.72 -16.22
N GLN A 118 -3.04 42.34 -15.57
CA GLN A 118 -2.96 42.17 -14.12
C GLN A 118 -4.05 41.24 -13.56
N THR A 119 -4.43 40.23 -14.34
CA THR A 119 -5.44 39.23 -13.97
C THR A 119 -5.27 37.95 -14.80
N GLY A 120 -5.75 36.83 -14.28
CA GLY A 120 -5.80 35.53 -14.98
C GLY A 120 -7.19 35.15 -15.50
N ILE A 121 -8.23 35.97 -15.28
CA ILE A 121 -9.62 35.58 -15.60
C ILE A 121 -9.86 35.37 -17.10
N TYR A 122 -9.13 36.09 -17.95
CA TYR A 122 -9.20 35.98 -19.42
C TYR A 122 -8.14 35.05 -20.00
N SER A 123 -7.48 34.27 -19.15
CA SER A 123 -6.37 33.42 -19.59
C SER A 123 -6.85 31.99 -19.80
N ILE A 124 -6.62 31.47 -20.99
CA ILE A 124 -6.89 30.09 -21.37
C ILE A 124 -5.55 29.38 -21.62
N GLU A 125 -5.55 28.06 -21.55
CA GLU A 125 -4.36 27.28 -21.87
C GLU A 125 -3.97 27.48 -23.33
N GLU A 126 -2.67 27.57 -23.60
CA GLU A 126 -2.12 27.74 -24.96
C GLU A 126 -2.67 26.68 -25.92
N VAL A 127 -2.80 25.43 -25.46
CA VAL A 127 -3.34 24.31 -26.25
C VAL A 127 -4.80 24.52 -26.64
N ASN A 128 -5.59 25.19 -25.79
CA ASN A 128 -6.99 25.50 -26.09
C ASN A 128 -7.08 26.66 -27.08
N TRP A 129 -6.18 27.64 -26.98
CA TRP A 129 -6.07 28.69 -27.99
C TRP A 129 -5.72 28.10 -29.37
N GLN A 130 -4.69 27.25 -29.46
CA GLN A 130 -4.30 26.60 -30.71
C GLN A 130 -5.45 25.83 -31.36
N ARG A 131 -6.19 25.04 -30.56
CA ARG A 131 -7.35 24.28 -31.06
C ARG A 131 -8.49 25.18 -31.55
N ASN A 132 -8.79 26.25 -30.83
CA ASN A 132 -9.95 27.09 -31.12
C ASN A 132 -9.70 28.14 -32.21
N TYR A 133 -8.46 28.61 -32.34
CA TYR A 133 -8.13 29.78 -33.17
C TYR A 133 -7.07 29.51 -34.25
N CYS A 134 -6.31 28.42 -34.18
CA CYS A 134 -5.27 28.11 -35.19
C CYS A 134 -5.64 26.99 -36.15
N CYS A 135 -6.75 26.27 -35.94
CA CYS A 135 -7.23 25.28 -36.91
C CYS A 135 -7.98 25.94 -38.06
N SER A 136 -7.24 26.50 -39.02
CA SER A 136 -7.67 26.76 -40.40
C SER A 136 -6.45 26.95 -41.31
N THR A 137 -5.88 25.85 -41.80
CA THR A 137 -5.15 25.80 -43.09
C THR A 137 -5.34 24.40 -43.67
N GLY A 138 -6.52 24.19 -44.26
CA GLY A 138 -6.66 23.31 -45.41
C GLY A 138 -6.42 24.13 -46.68
#